data_AF-A0A1F7S3D0-F1
#
_entry.id   AF-A0A1F7S3D0-F1
#
_cell.length_a   1.000
_cell.length_b   1.000
_cell.length_c   1.000
_cell.angle_alpha   90.00
_cell.angle_beta   90.00
_cell.angle_gamma   90.00
#
_symmetry.space_group_name_H-M   'P 1'
#
loop_
_entity.id
_entity.type
_entity.pdbx_description
1 polymer ?
#
loop_
_entity_poly.entity_id
_entity_poly.type
_entity_poly.pdbx_seq_one_letter_code
_entity_poly.pdbx_strand_id
1 'polypeptide(L)'
;MKCEEMENLTSLYAGGELTTEEYSTVENHINNCDACKKEVAEYKAISAALSELRDGDIPDGVWEDMWLDIRDRVHRQKHALIFDGVLRVAASLLIGIGVGFFGYILTGDRHNDVSDLTVVDKGGEYNSTPLVDTAHPRTNIYKDASLGLTAESIDDVLRSHLKLSKDMGMHIAEVVKNGLAENIGLKPHDILVGLNDHPVNNIDALKEMLKDRRKNIYMRVTVIRNGERKDIVIDNTKKDNLENK
;
A
#
# COMPACT_ATOMS: atom_id res chain seq x y z
N MET A 1 25.98 -22.19 14.02
CA MET A 1 24.72 -21.99 13.29
C MET A 1 24.02 -23.33 13.12
N LYS A 2 22.73 -23.39 13.46
CA LYS A 2 21.90 -24.60 13.26
C LYS A 2 21.35 -24.62 11.83
N CYS A 3 20.94 -25.79 11.34
CA CYS A 3 20.34 -25.91 10.00
C CYS A 3 19.03 -25.11 9.86
N GLU A 4 18.29 -24.90 10.94
CA GLU A 4 17.07 -24.07 10.96
C GLU A 4 17.36 -22.57 10.75
N GLU A 5 18.50 -22.09 11.25
CA GLU A 5 18.94 -20.71 11.02
C GLU A 5 19.45 -20.52 9.58
N MET A 6 19.96 -21.59 8.96
CA MET A 6 20.40 -21.61 7.56
C MET A 6 19.26 -21.42 6.57
N GLU A 7 18.09 -22.02 6.83
CA GLU A 7 16.94 -21.96 5.91
C GLU A 7 16.56 -20.52 5.55
N ASN A 8 16.62 -19.61 6.54
CA ASN A 8 16.33 -18.19 6.35
C ASN A 8 17.39 -17.44 5.54
N LEU A 9 18.62 -17.96 5.49
CA LEU A 9 19.75 -17.36 4.79
C LEU A 9 20.01 -18.01 3.42
N THR A 10 19.42 -19.17 3.13
CA THR A 10 19.64 -19.92 1.89
C THR A 10 19.28 -19.09 0.64
N SER A 11 18.13 -18.41 0.66
CA SER A 11 17.68 -17.56 -0.45
C SER A 11 18.58 -16.35 -0.67
N LEU A 12 18.94 -15.66 0.41
CA LEU A 12 19.85 -14.50 0.41
C LEU A 12 21.26 -14.90 -0.05
N TYR A 13 21.76 -16.06 0.38
CA TYR A 13 23.04 -16.60 -0.05
C TYR A 13 23.05 -16.95 -1.54
N ALA A 14 21.97 -17.55 -2.05
CA ALA A 14 21.83 -17.86 -3.47
C ALA A 14 21.75 -16.59 -4.34
N GLY A 15 21.08 -15.54 -3.85
CA GLY A 15 20.98 -14.23 -4.51
C GLY A 15 22.23 -13.34 -4.37
N GLY A 16 23.19 -13.71 -3.52
CA GLY A 16 24.40 -12.90 -3.28
C GLY A 16 24.14 -11.63 -2.46
N GLU A 17 23.09 -11.61 -1.65
CA GLU A 17 22.61 -10.44 -0.90
C GLU A 17 23.10 -10.40 0.56
N LEU A 18 23.88 -11.40 0.99
CA LEU A 18 24.39 -11.48 2.36
C LEU A 18 25.53 -10.50 2.64
N THR A 19 25.63 -10.08 3.90
CA THR A 19 26.82 -9.39 4.39
C THR A 19 28.04 -10.32 4.38
N THR A 20 29.25 -9.75 4.43
CA THR A 20 30.50 -10.52 4.42
C THR A 20 30.62 -11.46 5.64
N GLU A 21 30.09 -11.07 6.79
CA GLU A 21 30.08 -11.87 8.01
C GLU A 21 29.12 -13.07 7.90
N GLU A 22 27.88 -12.83 7.45
CA GLU A 22 26.88 -13.88 7.22
C GLU A 22 27.34 -14.87 6.15
N TYR A 23 27.95 -14.37 5.08
CA TYR A 23 28.48 -15.20 4.00
C TYR A 23 29.51 -16.21 4.51
N SER A 24 30.47 -15.76 5.33
CA SER A 24 31.48 -16.65 5.92
C SER A 24 30.87 -17.69 6.86
N THR A 25 29.81 -17.31 7.58
CA THR A 25 29.10 -18.18 8.52
C THR A 25 28.33 -19.28 7.78
N VAL A 26 27.69 -18.92 6.66
CA VAL A 26 27.02 -19.85 5.75
C VAL A 26 28.02 -20.79 5.08
N GLU A 27 29.13 -20.29 4.55
CA GLU A 27 30.16 -21.13 3.92
C GLU A 27 30.76 -22.15 4.90
N ASN A 28 31.07 -21.72 6.12
CA ASN A 28 31.57 -22.63 7.16
C ASN A 28 30.56 -23.72 7.52
N HIS A 29 29.25 -23.43 7.44
CA HIS A 29 28.21 -24.40 7.72
C HIS A 29 28.04 -25.41 6.57
N ILE A 30 27.90 -24.95 5.31
CA ILE A 30 27.68 -25.83 4.15
C ILE A 30 28.90 -26.72 3.85
N ASN A 31 30.10 -26.30 4.27
CA ASN A 31 31.29 -27.15 4.18
C ASN A 31 31.23 -28.37 5.11
N ASN A 32 30.41 -28.33 6.15
CA ASN A 32 30.28 -29.38 7.15
C ASN A 32 28.88 -30.03 7.21
N CYS A 33 27.95 -29.63 6.33
CA CYS A 33 26.59 -30.14 6.30
C CYS A 33 26.12 -30.44 4.87
N ASP A 34 26.06 -31.74 4.53
CA ASP A 34 25.65 -32.20 3.19
C ASP A 34 24.19 -31.85 2.86
N ALA A 35 23.29 -31.83 3.85
CA ALA A 35 21.88 -31.49 3.66
C ALA A 35 21.72 -30.04 3.20
N CYS A 36 22.30 -29.09 3.94
CA CYS A 36 22.25 -27.67 3.58
C CYS A 36 23.02 -27.38 2.29
N LYS A 37 24.11 -28.12 2.02
CA LYS A 37 24.84 -28.02 0.75
C LYS A 37 23.97 -28.38 -0.45
N LYS A 38 23.14 -29.42 -0.32
CA LYS A 38 22.19 -29.83 -1.37
C LYS A 38 21.10 -28.78 -1.57
N GLU A 39 20.52 -28.29 -0.50
CA GLU A 39 19.46 -27.26 -0.55
C GLU A 39 19.94 -25.97 -1.22
N VAL A 40 21.11 -25.47 -0.83
CA VAL A 40 21.74 -24.30 -1.46
C VAL A 40 22.00 -24.51 -2.96
N ALA A 41 22.38 -25.73 -3.36
CA ALA A 41 22.59 -26.05 -4.78
C ALA A 41 21.27 -25.99 -5.58
N GLU A 42 20.16 -26.45 -5.00
CA GLU A 42 18.83 -26.38 -5.61
C GLU A 42 18.39 -24.91 -5.81
N TYR A 43 18.54 -24.07 -4.79
CA TYR A 43 18.23 -22.63 -4.91
C TYR A 43 19.11 -21.93 -5.95
N LYS A 44 20.42 -22.22 -5.97
CA LYS A 44 21.33 -21.65 -6.99
C LYS A 44 20.94 -22.07 -8.41
N ALA A 45 20.48 -23.30 -8.60
CA ALA A 45 19.99 -23.77 -9.91
C ALA A 45 18.75 -23.01 -10.37
N ILE A 46 17.78 -22.78 -9.47
CA ILE A 46 16.58 -21.98 -9.77
C ILE A 46 16.97 -20.53 -10.09
N SER A 47 17.83 -19.91 -9.28
CA SER A 47 18.30 -18.53 -9.51
C SER A 47 19.02 -18.40 -10.86
N ALA A 48 19.83 -19.38 -11.23
CA ALA A 48 20.50 -19.40 -12.53
C ALA A 48 19.49 -19.49 -13.69
N ALA A 49 18.52 -20.41 -13.60
CA ALA A 49 17.47 -20.54 -14.62
C ALA A 49 16.61 -19.27 -14.75
N LEU A 50 16.29 -18.60 -13.64
CA LEU A 50 15.58 -17.32 -13.65
C LEU A 50 16.43 -16.19 -14.26
N SER A 51 17.75 -16.22 -14.06
CA SER A 51 18.64 -15.22 -14.66
C SER A 51 18.72 -15.33 -16.18
N GLU A 52 18.54 -16.53 -16.74
CA GLU A 52 18.45 -16.76 -18.19
C GLU A 52 17.14 -16.23 -18.78
N LEU A 53 16.05 -16.23 -18.01
CA LEU A 53 14.76 -15.66 -18.42
C LEU A 53 14.73 -14.13 -18.36
N ARG A 54 15.76 -13.49 -17.79
CA ARG A 54 15.84 -12.04 -17.72
C ARG A 54 16.27 -11.48 -19.08
N ASP A 55 15.31 -11.42 -19.99
CA ASP A 55 15.50 -10.88 -21.34
C ASP A 55 15.77 -9.37 -21.29
N GLY A 56 16.98 -9.00 -21.67
CA GLY A 56 17.37 -7.63 -22.01
C GLY A 56 18.06 -6.87 -20.88
N ASP A 57 19.12 -6.17 -21.25
CA ASP A 57 19.65 -5.09 -20.41
C ASP A 57 18.63 -3.96 -20.34
N ILE A 58 18.46 -3.38 -19.14
CA ILE A 58 17.65 -2.17 -18.96
C ILE A 58 18.28 -1.10 -19.86
N PRO A 59 17.55 -0.51 -20.84
CA PRO A 59 18.11 0.52 -21.71
C PRO A 59 18.68 1.69 -20.91
N ASP A 60 19.80 2.24 -21.40
CA ASP A 60 20.44 3.41 -20.77
C ASP A 60 19.44 4.57 -20.64
N GLY A 61 19.41 5.22 -19.47
CA GLY A 61 18.53 6.37 -19.20
C GLY A 61 17.10 6.03 -18.73
N VAL A 62 16.71 4.75 -18.69
CA VAL A 62 15.39 4.35 -18.13
C VAL A 62 15.26 4.76 -16.66
N TRP A 63 16.36 4.71 -15.89
CA TRP A 63 16.36 5.14 -14.50
C TRP A 63 16.07 6.64 -14.37
N GLU A 64 16.72 7.48 -15.18
CA GLU A 64 16.47 8.93 -15.24
C GLU A 64 15.01 9.23 -15.60
N ASP A 65 14.49 8.61 -16.66
CA ASP A 65 13.11 8.84 -17.12
C ASP A 65 12.07 8.36 -16.09
N MET A 66 12.27 7.18 -15.50
CA MET A 66 11.39 6.64 -14.47
C MET A 66 11.45 7.49 -13.19
N TRP A 67 12.65 7.89 -12.76
CA TRP A 67 12.86 8.64 -11.53
C TRP A 67 12.32 10.06 -11.64
N LEU A 68 12.36 10.69 -12.82
CA LEU A 68 11.74 12.00 -13.05
C LEU A 68 10.22 11.97 -12.82
N ASP A 69 9.53 10.96 -13.32
CA ASP A 69 8.07 10.81 -13.14
C ASP A 69 7.69 10.47 -11.68
N ILE A 70 8.56 9.73 -10.96
CA ILE A 70 8.37 9.44 -9.53
C ILE A 70 8.68 10.68 -8.67
N ARG A 71 9.79 11.37 -8.91
CA ARG A 71 10.21 12.56 -8.15
C ARG A 71 9.15 13.65 -8.19
N ASP A 72 8.55 13.89 -9.35
CA ASP A 72 7.48 14.88 -9.49
C ASP A 72 6.21 14.47 -8.73
N ARG A 73 5.95 13.16 -8.58
CA ARG A 73 4.86 12.65 -7.72
C ARG A 73 5.17 12.79 -6.23
N VAL A 74 6.42 12.60 -5.81
CA VAL A 74 6.86 12.74 -4.39
C VAL A 74 6.88 14.21 -3.95
N HIS A 75 7.25 15.15 -4.83
CA HIS A 75 7.39 16.56 -4.47
C HIS A 75 6.11 17.41 -4.55
N ARG A 76 5.01 16.91 -5.16
CA ARG A 76 3.74 17.66 -5.23
C ARG A 76 3.07 17.93 -3.87
N GLN A 77 3.50 17.26 -2.79
CA GLN A 77 2.90 17.44 -1.46
C GLN A 77 3.44 18.64 -0.65
N LYS A 78 4.47 19.37 -1.12
CA LYS A 78 5.13 20.41 -0.31
C LYS A 78 4.48 21.80 -0.35
N HIS A 79 3.62 22.11 -1.32
CA HIS A 79 3.05 23.46 -1.42
C HIS A 79 1.97 23.77 -0.37
N ALA A 80 1.43 22.78 0.34
CA ALA A 80 0.52 22.99 1.47
C ALA A 80 1.25 23.31 2.79
N LEU A 81 2.52 22.93 2.94
CA LEU A 81 3.26 23.03 4.21
C LEU A 81 3.89 24.40 4.48
N ILE A 82 4.10 25.23 3.45
CA ILE A 82 4.72 26.56 3.61
C ILE A 82 3.71 27.56 4.21
N PHE A 83 2.42 27.42 3.88
CA PHE A 83 1.36 28.25 4.44
C PHE A 83 1.05 27.93 5.91
N ASP A 84 1.20 26.65 6.34
CA ASP A 84 0.97 26.22 7.73
C ASP A 84 2.03 26.77 8.71
N GLY A 85 3.29 26.83 8.27
CA GLY A 85 4.38 27.34 9.11
C GLY A 85 4.22 28.81 9.50
N VAL A 86 3.87 29.68 8.54
CA VAL A 86 3.70 31.12 8.77
C VAL A 86 2.49 31.41 9.66
N LEU A 87 1.38 30.70 9.45
CA LEU A 87 0.19 30.84 10.30
C LEU A 87 0.43 30.39 11.74
N ARG A 88 1.19 29.30 11.94
CA ARG A 88 1.53 28.80 13.29
C ARG A 88 2.41 29.77 14.08
N VAL A 89 3.39 30.40 13.42
CA VAL A 89 4.25 31.42 14.05
C VAL A 89 3.43 32.67 14.41
N ALA A 90 2.54 33.11 13.52
CA ALA A 90 1.66 34.25 13.78
C ALA A 90 0.68 33.98 14.94
N ALA A 91 0.08 32.79 14.99
CA ALA A 91 -0.81 32.38 16.07
C ALA A 91 -0.08 32.28 17.42
N SER A 92 1.16 31.77 17.43
CA SER A 92 1.98 31.66 18.64
C SER A 92 2.36 33.02 19.22
N LEU A 93 2.65 34.01 18.35
CA LEU A 93 2.93 35.39 18.76
C LEU A 93 1.69 36.08 19.36
N LEU A 94 0.49 35.85 18.81
CA LEU A 94 -0.76 36.40 19.35
C LEU A 94 -1.13 35.80 20.71
N ILE A 95 -0.89 34.50 20.91
CA ILE A 95 -1.11 33.85 22.21
C ILE A 95 -0.06 34.32 23.24
N GLY A 96 1.20 34.49 22.84
CA GLY A 96 2.26 34.98 23.74
C GLY A 96 1.98 36.38 24.31
N ILE A 97 1.41 37.28 23.50
CA ILE A 97 1.02 38.63 23.94
C ILE A 97 -0.21 38.57 24.89
N GLY A 98 -1.14 37.64 24.66
CA GLY A 98 -2.31 37.44 25.52
C GLY A 98 -2.00 36.80 26.88
N VAL A 99 -1.08 35.83 26.92
CA VAL A 99 -0.71 35.11 28.16
C VAL A 99 0.21 35.96 29.06
N GLY A 100 1.07 36.79 28.46
CA GLY A 100 1.92 37.73 29.21
C GLY A 100 1.15 38.79 30.01
N PHE A 101 -0.04 39.20 29.53
CA PHE A 101 -0.91 40.15 30.23
C PHE A 101 -1.69 39.50 31.38
N PHE A 102 -1.97 38.19 31.29
CA PHE A 102 -2.74 37.44 32.29
C PHE A 102 -1.85 36.91 33.44
N GLY A 103 -0.57 36.60 33.17
CA GLY A 103 0.40 36.15 34.18
C GLY A 103 0.83 37.22 35.20
N TYR A 104 0.63 38.50 34.91
CA TYR A 104 0.96 39.60 35.84
C TYR A 104 -0.13 39.84 36.91
N ILE A 105 -1.36 39.30 36.73
CA ILE A 105 -2.50 39.58 37.63
C ILE A 105 -2.72 38.48 38.70
N LEU A 106 -2.11 37.30 38.57
CA LEU A 106 -2.35 36.19 39.50
C LEU A 106 -1.04 35.57 40.04
N THR A 107 -0.25 36.38 40.75
CA THR A 107 0.63 35.85 41.80
C THR A 107 -0.22 35.53 43.03
N GLY A 108 -0.33 34.24 43.37
CA GLY A 108 -1.06 33.78 44.55
C GLY A 108 -0.77 32.32 44.88
N ASP A 109 0.33 32.08 45.58
CA ASP A 109 0.55 31.08 46.63
C ASP A 109 -0.28 29.77 46.63
N ARG A 110 0.38 28.61 46.43
CA ARG A 110 0.83 27.71 47.53
C ARG A 110 1.30 26.32 47.04
N HIS A 111 2.26 25.82 47.82
CA HIS A 111 2.81 24.47 47.96
C HIS A 111 1.84 23.29 47.77
N ASN A 112 2.31 22.17 47.22
CA ASN A 112 2.49 20.91 47.98
C ASN A 112 3.10 19.76 47.16
N ASP A 113 3.48 18.75 47.94
CA ASP A 113 4.62 17.85 47.89
C ASP A 113 4.33 16.47 47.22
N VAL A 114 5.39 15.67 47.22
CA VAL A 114 5.77 14.42 46.55
C VAL A 114 4.97 13.14 46.89
N SER A 115 5.12 12.16 45.98
CA SER A 115 5.13 10.68 46.12
C SER A 115 3.87 9.83 45.97
N ASP A 116 4.15 8.74 45.23
CA ASP A 116 3.61 7.38 45.31
C ASP A 116 2.57 6.97 44.25
N LEU A 117 3.00 6.08 43.34
CA LEU A 117 2.41 4.75 43.21
C LEU A 117 3.11 3.95 42.10
N THR A 118 3.82 2.92 42.54
CA THR A 118 4.27 1.78 41.75
C THR A 118 3.08 0.94 41.26
N VAL A 119 3.05 0.53 39.99
CA VAL A 119 2.31 -0.66 39.55
C VAL A 119 3.08 -1.41 38.45
N VAL A 120 3.72 -2.50 38.90
CA VAL A 120 3.66 -3.87 38.38
C VAL A 120 3.90 -4.09 36.87
N ASP A 121 5.09 -4.61 36.60
CA ASP A 121 5.42 -5.47 35.47
C ASP A 121 4.54 -6.73 35.46
N LYS A 122 3.87 -6.99 34.33
CA LYS A 122 3.35 -8.32 34.00
C LYS A 122 3.85 -8.66 32.61
N GLY A 123 4.83 -9.57 32.59
CA GLY A 123 5.22 -10.31 31.42
C GLY A 123 4.02 -10.89 30.68
N GLY A 124 3.97 -10.62 29.39
CA GLY A 124 3.15 -11.30 28.40
C GLY A 124 4.09 -11.86 27.33
N GLU A 125 4.42 -13.13 27.50
CA GLU A 125 4.81 -14.11 26.48
C GLU A 125 4.64 -13.63 25.02
N TYR A 126 5.74 -13.28 24.35
CA TYR A 126 5.78 -13.17 22.89
C TYR A 126 6.02 -14.59 22.35
N ASN A 127 4.94 -15.37 22.28
CA ASN A 127 4.99 -16.66 21.59
C ASN A 127 5.05 -16.39 20.09
N SER A 128 6.19 -16.75 19.51
CA SER A 128 6.43 -16.83 18.08
C SER A 128 5.40 -17.73 17.39
N THR A 129 4.87 -17.20 16.29
CA THR A 129 3.92 -17.76 15.30
C THR A 129 4.05 -19.26 15.04
N PRO A 130 2.94 -19.95 14.73
CA PRO A 130 2.57 -20.14 13.31
C PRO A 130 1.04 -20.06 13.14
N LEU A 131 0.48 -19.51 12.05
CA LEU A 131 0.52 -20.02 10.69
C LEU A 131 0.16 -18.84 9.78
N VAL A 132 0.95 -18.62 8.72
CA VAL A 132 0.40 -18.04 7.50
C VAL A 132 -0.66 -19.03 7.04
N ASP A 133 -1.92 -18.72 7.33
CA ASP A 133 -3.04 -19.43 6.75
C ASP A 133 -3.06 -19.11 5.25
N THR A 134 -2.41 -19.98 4.48
CA THR A 134 -2.45 -20.01 3.02
C THR A 134 -3.84 -20.40 2.48
N ALA A 135 -4.87 -20.46 3.33
CA ALA A 135 -6.27 -20.55 2.91
C ALA A 135 -7.01 -19.22 3.12
N HIS A 136 -6.51 -18.10 2.58
CA HIS A 136 -7.43 -17.00 2.28
C HIS A 136 -8.35 -17.44 1.12
N PRO A 137 -9.67 -17.53 1.37
CA PRO A 137 -10.60 -18.13 0.42
C PRO A 137 -10.72 -17.24 -0.81
N ARG A 138 -10.26 -17.78 -1.95
CA ARG A 138 -10.50 -17.32 -3.33
C ARG A 138 -10.33 -15.81 -3.53
N THR A 139 -9.23 -15.41 -4.16
CA THR A 139 -9.16 -14.13 -4.88
C THR A 139 -10.45 -13.97 -5.68
N ASN A 140 -11.34 -13.14 -5.17
CA ASN A 140 -12.67 -13.01 -5.76
C ASN A 140 -12.47 -12.00 -6.89
N ILE A 141 -12.02 -12.51 -8.03
CA ILE A 141 -11.73 -11.72 -9.22
C ILE A 141 -13.06 -11.47 -9.92
N TYR A 142 -13.43 -10.21 -10.01
CA TYR A 142 -14.62 -9.77 -10.73
C TYR A 142 -14.22 -9.16 -12.06
N LYS A 143 -14.62 -9.81 -13.16
CA LYS A 143 -14.44 -9.30 -14.51
C LYS A 143 -15.74 -8.68 -15.00
N ASP A 144 -15.71 -7.38 -15.25
CA ASP A 144 -16.81 -6.67 -15.86
C ASP A 144 -16.50 -6.41 -17.34
N ALA A 145 -17.04 -7.26 -18.22
CA ALA A 145 -16.85 -7.14 -19.66
C ALA A 145 -17.45 -5.83 -20.23
N SER A 146 -18.35 -5.19 -19.50
CA SER A 146 -19.11 -4.06 -20.00
C SER A 146 -18.46 -2.71 -19.75
N LEU A 147 -17.76 -2.57 -18.63
CA LEU A 147 -16.82 -1.50 -18.35
C LEU A 147 -15.47 -1.81 -18.98
N GLY A 148 -15.13 -3.09 -19.15
CA GLY A 148 -13.81 -3.52 -19.59
C GLY A 148 -12.81 -3.38 -18.46
N LEU A 149 -13.12 -3.91 -17.27
CA LEU A 149 -12.21 -3.91 -16.13
C LEU A 149 -12.21 -5.24 -15.38
N THR A 150 -11.09 -5.54 -14.74
CA THR A 150 -10.94 -6.62 -13.77
C THR A 150 -10.70 -5.99 -12.41
N ALA A 151 -11.51 -6.33 -11.42
CA ALA A 151 -11.38 -5.84 -10.06
C ALA A 151 -11.28 -7.00 -9.06
N GLU A 152 -10.53 -6.78 -7.99
CA GLU A 152 -10.29 -7.76 -6.93
C GLU A 152 -10.40 -7.12 -5.55
N SER A 153 -10.58 -7.96 -4.53
CA SER A 153 -10.55 -7.52 -3.14
C SER A 153 -9.15 -7.06 -2.75
N ILE A 154 -9.04 -5.92 -2.09
CA ILE A 154 -7.78 -5.49 -1.45
C ILE A 154 -7.55 -6.21 -0.12
N ASP A 155 -6.30 -6.35 0.30
CA ASP A 155 -5.93 -6.92 1.60
C ASP A 155 -6.15 -5.93 2.77
N ASP A 156 -6.04 -6.45 3.99
CA ASP A 156 -6.22 -5.68 5.23
C ASP A 156 -5.11 -4.65 5.45
N VAL A 157 -3.90 -4.91 4.92
CA VAL A 157 -2.71 -4.06 5.07
C VAL A 157 -2.87 -2.78 4.26
N LEU A 158 -3.28 -2.91 2.99
CA LEU A 158 -3.57 -1.81 2.08
C LEU A 158 -4.79 -1.02 2.54
N ARG A 159 -5.85 -1.70 3.03
CA ARG A 159 -7.00 -1.02 3.66
C ARG A 159 -6.56 -0.13 4.82
N SER A 160 -5.68 -0.64 5.69
CA SER A 160 -5.17 0.10 6.84
C SER A 160 -4.35 1.32 6.41
N HIS A 161 -3.46 1.18 5.41
CA HIS A 161 -2.68 2.29 4.87
C HIS A 161 -3.56 3.39 4.25
N LEU A 162 -4.63 3.00 3.57
CA LEU A 162 -5.57 3.93 2.94
C LEU A 162 -6.65 4.44 3.91
N LYS A 163 -6.62 4.04 5.19
CA LYS A 163 -7.61 4.38 6.23
C LYS A 163 -9.05 4.04 5.80
N LEU A 164 -9.21 2.90 5.13
CA LEU A 164 -10.51 2.37 4.69
C LEU A 164 -11.12 1.46 5.76
N SER A 165 -12.45 1.36 5.80
CA SER A 165 -13.16 0.44 6.70
C SER A 165 -12.99 -1.02 6.28
N LYS A 166 -13.34 -1.95 7.18
CA LYS A 166 -12.99 -3.38 7.10
C LYS A 166 -13.39 -4.09 5.78
N ASP A 167 -14.38 -3.60 5.05
CA ASP A 167 -14.81 -4.20 3.77
C ASP A 167 -14.73 -3.22 2.59
N MET A 168 -14.27 -1.99 2.80
CA MET A 168 -14.32 -0.96 1.76
C MET A 168 -13.14 -1.06 0.80
N GLY A 169 -13.43 -0.94 -0.49
CA GLY A 169 -12.42 -0.79 -1.52
C GLY A 169 -12.23 -2.04 -2.37
N MET A 170 -12.02 -1.83 -3.67
CA MET A 170 -11.66 -2.87 -4.62
C MET A 170 -10.49 -2.40 -5.48
N HIS A 171 -9.49 -3.25 -5.67
CA HIS A 171 -8.34 -2.95 -6.52
C HIS A 171 -8.71 -3.22 -7.97
N ILE A 172 -8.48 -2.24 -8.85
CA ILE A 172 -8.59 -2.41 -10.29
C ILE A 172 -7.29 -3.05 -10.79
N ALA A 173 -7.32 -4.37 -10.99
CA ALA A 173 -6.17 -5.14 -11.46
C ALA A 173 -5.87 -4.85 -12.93
N GLU A 174 -6.90 -4.76 -13.77
CA GLU A 174 -6.74 -4.57 -15.21
C GLU A 174 -7.83 -3.67 -15.78
N VAL A 175 -7.47 -2.94 -16.84
CA VAL A 175 -8.39 -2.14 -17.65
C VAL A 175 -8.16 -2.51 -19.11
N VAL A 176 -9.25 -2.86 -19.82
CA VAL A 176 -9.22 -3.25 -21.23
C VAL A 176 -8.97 -2.02 -22.10
N LYS A 177 -7.98 -2.13 -22.99
CA LYS A 177 -7.63 -1.09 -23.95
C LYS A 177 -8.79 -0.76 -24.89
N ASN A 178 -9.01 0.53 -25.14
CA ASN A 178 -10.15 1.12 -25.83
C ASN A 178 -11.52 0.78 -25.19
N GLY A 179 -11.53 0.21 -23.98
CA GLY A 179 -12.73 -0.09 -23.22
C GLY A 179 -13.35 1.16 -22.60
N LEU A 180 -14.59 1.04 -22.14
CA LEU A 180 -15.29 2.15 -21.49
C LEU A 180 -14.50 2.68 -20.29
N ALA A 181 -13.94 1.80 -19.47
CA ALA A 181 -13.13 2.12 -18.31
C ALA A 181 -11.86 2.91 -18.64
N GLU A 182 -11.15 2.57 -19.72
CA GLU A 182 -9.99 3.34 -20.16
C GLU A 182 -10.40 4.72 -20.70
N ASN A 183 -11.47 4.77 -21.52
CA ASN A 183 -11.96 5.99 -22.16
C ASN A 183 -12.41 7.07 -21.18
N ILE A 184 -12.83 6.67 -19.97
CA ILE A 184 -13.23 7.57 -18.87
C ILE A 184 -12.07 7.88 -17.91
N GLY A 185 -10.89 7.30 -18.14
CA GLY A 185 -9.68 7.57 -17.37
C GLY A 185 -9.51 6.74 -16.10
N LEU A 186 -10.19 5.59 -15.95
CA LEU A 186 -9.79 4.58 -14.96
C LEU A 186 -8.47 3.95 -15.39
N LYS A 187 -7.66 3.57 -14.40
CA LYS A 187 -6.33 2.99 -14.61
C LYS A 187 -6.16 1.74 -13.76
N PRO A 188 -5.28 0.82 -14.19
CA PRO A 188 -4.76 -0.20 -13.29
C PRO A 188 -4.20 0.43 -12.01
N HIS A 189 -4.31 -0.28 -10.89
CA HIS A 189 -3.89 0.15 -9.55
C HIS A 189 -4.74 1.24 -8.89
N ASP A 190 -5.84 1.66 -9.51
CA ASP A 190 -6.85 2.44 -8.81
C ASP A 190 -7.56 1.58 -7.77
N ILE A 191 -7.85 2.17 -6.60
CA ILE A 191 -8.72 1.54 -5.61
C ILE A 191 -10.11 2.15 -5.72
N LEU A 192 -11.06 1.39 -6.26
CA LEU A 192 -12.46 1.76 -6.34
C LEU A 192 -13.09 1.76 -4.94
N VAL A 193 -13.55 2.92 -4.47
CA VAL A 193 -14.14 3.07 -3.13
C VAL A 193 -15.60 3.50 -3.16
N GLY A 194 -16.09 4.01 -4.29
CA GLY A 194 -17.48 4.47 -4.41
C GLY A 194 -18.02 4.44 -5.83
N LEU A 195 -19.33 4.25 -5.93
CA LEU A 195 -20.10 4.28 -7.17
C LEU A 195 -21.44 4.98 -6.92
N ASN A 196 -21.77 6.03 -7.67
CA ASN A 196 -22.98 6.83 -7.52
C ASN A 196 -23.25 7.25 -6.06
N ASP A 197 -22.22 7.78 -5.40
CA ASP A 197 -22.27 8.24 -4.00
C ASP A 197 -22.52 7.13 -2.95
N HIS A 198 -22.50 5.86 -3.38
CA HIS A 198 -22.59 4.70 -2.50
C HIS A 198 -21.22 4.02 -2.37
N PRO A 199 -20.83 3.59 -1.15
CA PRO A 199 -19.56 2.92 -0.91
C PRO A 199 -19.54 1.52 -1.53
N VAL A 200 -18.38 1.14 -2.10
CA VAL A 200 -18.16 -0.21 -2.64
C VAL A 200 -17.49 -1.07 -1.56
N ASN A 201 -18.28 -1.95 -0.96
CA ASN A 201 -17.88 -2.77 0.20
C ASN A 201 -17.57 -4.24 -0.14
N ASN A 202 -17.89 -4.70 -1.34
CA ASN A 202 -17.55 -6.03 -1.83
C ASN A 202 -17.95 -6.16 -3.29
N ILE A 203 -17.55 -7.27 -3.89
CA ILE A 203 -17.82 -7.61 -5.29
C ILE A 203 -19.30 -7.77 -5.57
N ASP A 204 -20.08 -8.32 -4.64
CA ASP A 204 -21.51 -8.54 -4.87
C ASP A 204 -22.28 -7.22 -4.85
N ALA A 205 -21.90 -6.29 -3.96
CA ALA A 205 -22.36 -4.91 -3.99
C ALA A 205 -21.97 -4.23 -5.31
N LEU A 206 -20.72 -4.35 -5.75
CA LEU A 206 -20.29 -3.81 -7.04
C LEU A 206 -21.13 -4.36 -8.20
N LYS A 207 -21.37 -5.67 -8.25
CA LYS A 207 -22.23 -6.32 -9.26
C LYS A 207 -23.63 -5.73 -9.27
N GLU A 208 -24.27 -5.63 -8.10
CA GLU A 208 -25.61 -5.08 -7.97
C GLU A 208 -25.67 -3.62 -8.46
N MET A 209 -24.72 -2.79 -8.04
CA MET A 209 -24.69 -1.37 -8.43
C MET A 209 -24.42 -1.20 -9.94
N LEU A 210 -23.67 -2.12 -10.55
CA LEU A 210 -23.41 -2.13 -11.98
C LEU A 210 -24.60 -2.65 -12.81
N LYS A 211 -25.55 -3.41 -12.24
CA LYS A 211 -26.79 -3.80 -12.94
C LYS A 211 -27.69 -2.60 -13.20
N ASP A 212 -27.80 -1.70 -12.23
CA ASP A 212 -28.65 -0.51 -12.32
C ASP A 212 -28.09 0.60 -13.22
N ARG A 213 -26.83 0.49 -13.65
CA ARG A 213 -26.18 1.50 -14.49
C ARG A 213 -26.91 1.83 -15.79
N ARG A 214 -27.63 0.86 -16.37
CA ARG A 214 -28.35 1.05 -17.65
C ARG A 214 -29.45 2.12 -17.55
N LYS A 215 -29.88 2.46 -16.34
CA LYS A 215 -30.88 3.52 -16.09
C LYS A 215 -30.24 4.90 -16.00
N ASN A 216 -28.94 4.99 -15.76
CA ASN A 216 -28.24 6.25 -15.49
C ASN A 216 -27.36 6.64 -16.68
N ILE A 217 -27.63 7.82 -17.23
CA ILE A 217 -26.85 8.46 -18.30
C ILE A 217 -25.43 8.76 -17.82
N TYR A 218 -25.29 9.18 -16.55
CA TYR A 218 -24.01 9.45 -15.91
C TYR A 218 -23.83 8.58 -14.67
N MET A 219 -22.61 8.07 -14.47
CA MET A 219 -22.23 7.33 -13.27
C MET A 219 -21.00 7.99 -12.63
N ARG A 220 -21.08 8.32 -11.33
CA ARG A 220 -19.93 8.84 -10.58
C ARG A 220 -19.14 7.67 -10.00
N VAL A 221 -17.84 7.63 -10.26
CA VAL A 221 -16.92 6.65 -9.68
C VAL A 221 -15.93 7.39 -8.80
N THR A 222 -15.81 6.97 -7.55
CA THR A 222 -14.80 7.48 -6.64
C THR A 222 -13.68 6.45 -6.52
N VAL A 223 -12.47 6.83 -6.90
CA VAL A 223 -11.27 6.01 -6.79
C VAL A 223 -10.23 6.67 -5.89
N ILE A 224 -9.34 5.87 -5.32
CA ILE A 224 -8.10 6.34 -4.71
C ILE A 224 -6.97 6.01 -5.69
N ARG A 225 -6.26 7.05 -6.12
CA ARG A 225 -5.09 6.94 -7.01
C ARG A 225 -3.92 7.65 -6.36
N ASN A 226 -2.82 6.92 -6.13
CA ASN A 226 -1.64 7.44 -5.44
C ASN A 226 -1.96 8.05 -4.06
N GLY A 227 -2.92 7.46 -3.33
CA GLY A 227 -3.36 7.94 -2.02
C GLY A 227 -4.35 9.12 -2.05
N GLU A 228 -4.63 9.70 -3.22
CA GLU A 228 -5.59 10.79 -3.37
C GLU A 228 -6.95 10.27 -3.87
N ARG A 229 -8.04 10.74 -3.24
CA ARG A 229 -9.40 10.50 -3.75
C ARG A 229 -9.65 11.31 -5.02
N LYS A 230 -10.19 10.64 -6.04
CA LYS A 230 -10.57 11.22 -7.34
C LYS A 230 -11.97 10.78 -7.70
N ASP A 231 -12.79 11.73 -8.11
CA ASP A 231 -14.11 11.47 -8.66
C ASP A 231 -14.04 11.53 -10.18
N ILE A 232 -14.46 10.45 -10.83
CA ILE A 232 -14.50 10.28 -12.28
C ILE A 232 -15.96 10.12 -12.67
N VAL A 233 -16.42 10.91 -13.64
CA VAL A 233 -17.80 10.79 -14.16
C VAL A 233 -17.75 9.99 -15.45
N ILE A 234 -18.47 8.87 -15.45
CA ILE A 234 -18.69 7.99 -16.59
C ILE A 234 -19.93 8.46 -17.34
N ASP A 235 -19.80 8.67 -18.64
CA ASP A 235 -20.92 8.83 -19.54
C ASP A 235 -21.27 7.46 -20.15
N ASN A 236 -22.40 6.89 -19.72
CA ASN A 236 -22.86 5.57 -20.16
C ASN A 236 -23.41 5.58 -21.59
N THR A 237 -23.67 6.73 -22.20
CA THR A 237 -24.21 6.82 -23.58
C THR A 237 -23.22 6.35 -24.64
N LYS A 238 -21.91 6.32 -24.33
CA LYS A 238 -20.87 5.90 -25.27
C LYS A 238 -20.83 4.39 -25.52
N LYS A 239 -21.35 3.56 -24.60
CA LYS A 239 -21.37 2.10 -24.75
C LYS A 239 -22.48 1.62 -25.69
N ASP A 240 -23.66 2.23 -25.65
CA ASP A 240 -24.79 1.87 -26.54
C ASP A 240 -24.46 2.08 -28.03
N ASN A 241 -23.51 2.96 -28.35
CA ASN A 241 -23.06 3.20 -29.72
C ASN A 241 -22.02 2.18 -30.21
N LEU A 242 -21.43 1.37 -29.32
CA LEU A 242 -20.41 0.36 -29.66
C LEU A 242 -20.99 -1.04 -29.85
N GLU A 243 -22.17 -1.34 -29.28
CA GLU A 243 -22.87 -2.63 -29.47
C GLU A 243 -23.82 -2.63 -30.68
N ASN A 244 -24.07 -1.46 -31.31
CA ASN A 244 -25.00 -1.29 -32.44
C ASN A 244 -24.32 -1.17 -33.82
N LYS A 245 -23.10 -1.69 -34.00
CA LYS A 245 -22.36 -1.66 -35.25
C LYS A 245 -21.69 -3.00 -35.53
#